data_AF-F4MW32-F1
#
_entry.id   AF-F4MW32-F1
#
_cell.length_a   1.000
_cell.length_b   1.000
_cell.length_c   1.000
_cell.angle_alpha   90.00
_cell.angle_beta   90.00
_cell.angle_gamma   90.00
#
_symmetry.space_group_name_H-M   'P 1'
#
loop_
_entity.id
_entity.type
_entity.pdbx_description
1 polymer ?
#
loop_
_entity_poly.entity_id
_entity_poly.type
_entity_poly.pdbx_seq_one_letter_code
_entity_poly.pdbx_strand_id
1 'polypeptide(L)'
;FADFIDEPGVGLIGVEPAGLGIETGQHGAPLKHGKVGIYFGMKSPMMQTSDGQIEESYSISAGLDFPSVGPQHAYLNSIGRADYVSVTDDEALDAFKALSCKEGIIPALESSHALAHALKMIKAEPEKEQILVVNLSGRGDKDIFTVHDILKARGEI
;
A
#
# COMPACT_ATOMS: atom_id res chain seq x y z
N PHE A 1 6.75 -6.57 -10.84
CA PHE A 1 7.28 -7.84 -10.33
C PHE A 1 7.69 -8.82 -11.42
N ALA A 2 6.86 -9.06 -12.45
CA ALA A 2 7.01 -10.18 -13.41
C ALA A 2 8.46 -10.55 -13.78
N ASP A 3 9.22 -9.61 -14.33
CA ASP A 3 10.58 -9.89 -14.83
C ASP A 3 11.61 -10.16 -13.74
N PHE A 4 11.31 -9.79 -12.49
CA PHE A 4 12.20 -10.03 -11.35
C PHE A 4 11.82 -11.29 -10.56
N ILE A 5 10.75 -12.01 -10.91
CA ILE A 5 10.33 -13.20 -10.14
C ILE A 5 11.43 -14.26 -10.10
N ASP A 6 12.15 -14.46 -11.21
CA ASP A 6 13.21 -15.46 -11.30
C ASP A 6 14.59 -14.94 -10.82
N GLU A 7 14.65 -13.70 -10.32
CA GLU A 7 15.86 -13.04 -9.82
C GLU A 7 15.91 -13.11 -8.27
N PRO A 8 16.51 -14.14 -7.66
CA PRO A 8 16.45 -14.35 -6.21
C PRO A 8 17.19 -13.27 -5.40
N GLY A 9 18.14 -12.55 -6.02
CA GLY A 9 18.83 -11.43 -5.39
C GLY A 9 17.97 -10.16 -5.27
N VAL A 10 16.80 -10.12 -5.90
CA VAL A 10 15.90 -8.96 -5.92
C VAL A 10 14.71 -9.21 -4.99
N GLY A 11 14.64 -8.41 -3.92
CA GLY A 11 13.49 -8.37 -3.03
C GLY A 11 12.25 -7.82 -3.75
N LEU A 12 11.09 -8.44 -3.54
CA LEU A 12 9.81 -7.98 -4.08
C LEU A 12 8.93 -7.58 -2.90
N ILE A 13 8.64 -6.29 -2.77
CA ILE A 13 7.84 -5.76 -1.66
C ILE A 13 6.55 -5.16 -2.20
N GLY A 14 5.41 -5.75 -1.82
CA GLY A 14 4.08 -5.18 -2.01
C GLY A 14 3.65 -4.39 -0.78
N VAL A 15 2.91 -3.30 -0.98
CA VAL A 15 2.44 -2.44 0.12
C VAL A 15 0.92 -2.33 0.05
N GLU A 16 0.23 -2.87 1.06
CA GLU A 16 -1.22 -2.76 1.23
C GLU A 16 -1.57 -1.51 2.06
N PRO A 17 -2.74 -0.88 1.86
CA PRO A 17 -3.19 0.23 2.70
C PRO A 17 -3.58 -0.28 4.09
N ALA A 18 -2.96 0.28 5.11
CA ALA A 18 -3.33 0.07 6.50
C ALA A 18 -4.48 1.00 6.95
N GLY A 19 -4.94 1.91 6.10
CA GLY A 19 -6.01 2.86 6.41
C GLY A 19 -5.71 3.66 7.67
N LEU A 20 -6.64 3.63 8.63
CA LEU A 20 -6.47 4.27 9.95
C LEU A 20 -5.61 3.47 10.93
N GLY A 21 -5.11 2.29 10.53
CA GLY A 21 -4.37 1.35 11.36
C GLY A 21 -4.98 -0.05 11.26
N ILE A 22 -4.14 -1.09 11.20
CA ILE A 22 -4.60 -2.48 11.06
C ILE A 22 -5.50 -2.89 12.25
N GLU A 23 -5.13 -2.47 13.45
CA GLU A 23 -5.84 -2.74 14.70
C GLU A 23 -7.25 -2.13 14.76
N THR A 24 -7.54 -1.14 13.90
CA THR A 24 -8.86 -0.50 13.84
C THR A 24 -9.87 -1.30 13.03
N GLY A 25 -9.40 -2.25 12.20
CA GLY A 25 -10.21 -2.92 11.18
C GLY A 25 -10.53 -2.06 9.95
N GLN A 26 -10.21 -0.76 9.96
CA GLN A 26 -10.42 0.15 8.84
C GLN A 26 -9.16 0.21 7.98
N HIS A 27 -8.97 -0.82 7.16
CA HIS A 27 -7.82 -0.97 6.27
C HIS A 27 -8.23 -1.72 4.98
N GLY A 28 -7.30 -1.87 4.03
CA GLY A 28 -7.49 -2.63 2.79
C GLY A 28 -6.34 -3.62 2.60
N ALA A 29 -6.04 -4.41 3.64
CA ALA A 29 -4.86 -5.28 3.72
C ALA A 29 -5.21 -6.78 3.82
N PRO A 30 -5.98 -7.32 2.85
CA PRO A 30 -6.50 -8.68 2.91
C PRO A 30 -5.41 -9.76 2.83
N LEU A 31 -4.25 -9.49 2.23
CA LEU A 31 -3.24 -10.53 1.99
C LEU A 31 -2.59 -10.99 3.30
N LYS A 32 -2.30 -10.07 4.23
CA LYS A 32 -1.74 -10.40 5.55
C LYS A 32 -2.77 -10.50 6.66
N HIS A 33 -3.91 -9.82 6.55
CA HIS A 33 -4.90 -9.69 7.64
C HIS A 33 -6.29 -10.24 7.30
N GLY A 34 -6.50 -10.73 6.08
CA GLY A 34 -7.73 -11.38 5.67
C GLY A 34 -7.69 -12.91 5.80
N LYS A 35 -8.68 -13.56 5.20
CA LYS A 35 -8.77 -15.02 5.07
C LYS A 35 -9.02 -15.38 3.61
N VAL A 36 -8.59 -16.57 3.19
CA VAL A 36 -8.88 -17.06 1.84
C VAL A 36 -10.37 -17.31 1.69
N GLY A 37 -10.97 -16.74 0.65
CA GLY A 37 -12.37 -16.95 0.29
C GLY A 37 -12.55 -17.03 -1.22
N ILE A 38 -13.82 -17.07 -1.68
CA ILE A 38 -14.17 -17.00 -3.09
C ILE A 38 -15.11 -15.82 -3.30
N TYR A 39 -14.64 -14.82 -4.04
CA TYR A 39 -15.34 -13.59 -4.36
C TYR A 39 -14.78 -13.05 -5.67
N PHE A 40 -15.57 -12.27 -6.40
CA PHE A 40 -15.14 -11.63 -7.65
C PHE A 40 -14.52 -12.61 -8.68
N GLY A 41 -15.06 -13.83 -8.76
CA GLY A 41 -14.62 -14.84 -9.72
C GLY A 41 -13.27 -15.50 -9.42
N MET A 42 -12.67 -15.28 -8.25
CA MET A 42 -11.36 -15.82 -7.88
C MET A 42 -11.33 -16.37 -6.46
N LYS A 43 -10.39 -17.30 -6.21
CA LYS A 43 -10.03 -17.75 -4.86
C LYS A 43 -8.79 -16.99 -4.41
N SER A 44 -8.93 -16.14 -3.40
CA SER A 44 -7.84 -15.26 -2.94
C SER A 44 -8.07 -14.84 -1.48
N PRO A 45 -7.06 -14.29 -0.77
CA PRO A 45 -7.28 -13.61 0.50
C PRO A 45 -8.21 -12.41 0.34
N MET A 46 -9.14 -12.27 1.29
CA MET A 46 -10.11 -11.18 1.38
C MET A 46 -10.46 -10.85 2.84
N MET A 47 -10.91 -9.62 3.06
CA MET A 47 -11.53 -9.18 4.31
C MET A 47 -12.95 -9.73 4.35
N GLN A 48 -13.27 -10.49 5.39
CA GLN A 48 -14.55 -11.18 5.51
C GLN A 48 -14.87 -11.50 6.97
N THR A 49 -16.16 -11.46 7.29
CA THR A 49 -16.67 -11.77 8.62
C THR A 49 -16.50 -13.25 8.96
N SER A 50 -16.77 -13.63 10.21
CA SER A 50 -16.76 -15.04 10.64
C SER A 50 -17.65 -15.95 9.81
N ASP A 51 -18.74 -15.39 9.26
CA ASP A 51 -19.78 -16.12 8.54
C ASP A 51 -19.54 -16.07 7.02
N GLY A 52 -18.41 -15.50 6.57
CA GLY A 52 -18.00 -15.42 5.18
C GLY A 52 -18.64 -14.30 4.38
N GLN A 53 -19.24 -13.29 5.04
CA GLN A 53 -19.69 -12.08 4.36
C GLN A 53 -18.49 -11.19 4.03
N ILE A 54 -18.47 -10.56 2.85
CA ILE A 54 -17.39 -9.66 2.44
C ILE A 54 -17.45 -8.39 3.31
N GLU A 55 -16.31 -8.03 3.91
CA GLU A 55 -16.17 -6.81 4.69
C GLU A 55 -15.85 -5.62 3.79
N GLU A 56 -16.21 -4.43 4.25
CA GLU A 56 -15.79 -3.18 3.61
C GLU A 56 -14.33 -2.90 3.97
N SER A 57 -13.52 -2.61 2.95
CA SER A 57 -12.18 -2.08 3.15
C SER A 57 -12.22 -0.57 3.40
N TYR A 58 -11.10 -0.02 3.82
CA TYR A 58 -10.91 1.42 3.93
C TYR A 58 -9.48 1.83 3.59
N SER A 59 -9.35 2.94 2.87
CA SER A 59 -8.08 3.60 2.54
C SER A 59 -8.36 5.03 2.10
N ILE A 60 -7.52 6.00 2.47
CA ILE A 60 -7.57 7.36 1.88
C ILE A 60 -7.45 7.33 0.36
N SER A 61 -6.74 6.33 -0.17
CA SER A 61 -6.51 6.14 -1.59
C SER A 61 -7.56 5.19 -2.16
N ALA A 62 -8.49 5.72 -2.94
CA ALA A 62 -9.56 4.95 -3.57
C ALA A 62 -9.04 3.80 -4.46
N GLY A 63 -7.88 3.95 -5.09
CA GLY A 63 -7.30 2.89 -5.92
C GLY A 63 -6.78 1.68 -5.14
N LEU A 64 -6.60 1.80 -3.81
CA LEU A 64 -6.22 0.70 -2.93
C LEU A 64 -7.38 0.20 -2.05
N ASP A 65 -8.52 0.88 -2.08
CA ASP A 65 -9.71 0.53 -1.29
C ASP A 65 -10.46 -0.65 -1.92
N PHE A 66 -9.90 -1.86 -1.72
CA PHE A 66 -10.48 -3.09 -2.23
C PHE A 66 -10.29 -4.24 -1.21
N PRO A 67 -11.34 -5.01 -0.86
CA PRO A 67 -11.29 -5.97 0.24
C PRO A 67 -10.66 -7.31 -0.14
N SER A 68 -9.98 -7.42 -1.28
CA SER A 68 -9.34 -8.65 -1.74
C SER A 68 -8.06 -8.33 -2.51
N VAL A 69 -7.27 -9.34 -2.88
CA VAL A 69 -6.06 -9.15 -3.69
C VAL A 69 -6.01 -10.13 -4.86
N GLY A 70 -5.25 -9.81 -5.92
CA GLY A 70 -5.04 -10.74 -7.03
C GLY A 70 -4.34 -12.03 -6.60
N PRO A 71 -4.72 -13.21 -7.14
CA PRO A 71 -4.25 -14.50 -6.65
C PRO A 71 -2.75 -14.75 -6.85
N GLN A 72 -2.12 -14.09 -7.83
CA GLN A 72 -0.68 -14.18 -8.03
C GLN A 72 0.10 -13.58 -6.84
N HIS A 73 -0.39 -12.50 -6.24
CA HIS A 73 0.23 -11.92 -5.05
C HIS A 73 0.10 -12.84 -3.84
N ALA A 74 -1.07 -13.45 -3.65
CA ALA A 74 -1.31 -14.45 -2.62
C ALA A 74 -0.36 -15.65 -2.78
N TYR A 75 -0.17 -16.12 -4.02
CA TYR A 75 0.76 -17.20 -4.32
C TYR A 75 2.22 -16.81 -4.01
N LEU A 76 2.70 -15.67 -4.51
CA LEU A 76 4.06 -15.19 -4.27
C LEU A 76 4.36 -15.01 -2.77
N ASN A 77 3.39 -14.54 -1.99
CA ASN A 77 3.49 -14.48 -0.52
C ASN A 77 3.60 -15.88 0.09
N SER A 78 2.75 -16.82 -0.35
CA SER A 78 2.69 -18.17 0.23
C SER A 78 3.98 -18.97 0.04
N ILE A 79 4.71 -18.73 -1.05
CA ILE A 79 6.00 -19.38 -1.34
C ILE A 79 7.21 -18.58 -0.82
N GLY A 80 6.97 -17.45 -0.14
CA GLY A 80 8.03 -16.58 0.38
C GLY A 80 8.82 -15.82 -0.69
N ARG A 81 8.30 -15.71 -1.91
CA ARG A 81 8.97 -14.99 -3.00
C ARG A 81 8.81 -13.48 -2.88
N ALA A 82 7.67 -13.01 -2.39
CA ALA A 82 7.41 -11.58 -2.18
C ALA A 82 6.93 -11.32 -0.75
N ASP A 83 7.41 -10.24 -0.18
CA ASP A 83 6.99 -9.73 1.11
C ASP A 83 5.89 -8.69 0.92
N TYR A 84 4.92 -8.70 1.83
CA TYR A 84 3.83 -7.73 1.83
C TYR A 84 3.76 -7.07 3.19
N VAL A 85 3.78 -5.75 3.17
CA VAL A 85 3.72 -4.88 4.33
C VAL A 85 2.54 -3.94 4.19
N SER A 86 2.25 -3.15 5.21
CA SER A 86 1.21 -2.14 5.15
C SER A 86 1.73 -0.75 5.54
N VAL A 87 1.04 0.27 5.04
CA VAL A 87 1.33 1.70 5.28
C VAL A 87 0.03 2.42 5.58
N THR A 88 0.01 3.26 6.62
CA THR A 88 -1.19 4.01 7.03
C THR A 88 -1.45 5.22 6.13
N ASP A 89 -2.66 5.76 6.21
CA ASP A 89 -3.04 6.99 5.50
C ASP A 89 -2.08 8.15 5.81
N ASP A 90 -1.67 8.30 7.08
CA ASP A 90 -0.73 9.34 7.52
C ASP A 90 0.66 9.18 6.90
N GLU A 91 1.17 7.94 6.89
CA GLU A 91 2.48 7.65 6.30
C GLU A 91 2.48 7.93 4.78
N ALA A 92 1.39 7.59 4.09
CA ALA A 92 1.21 7.89 2.68
C ALA A 92 1.08 9.40 2.41
N LEU A 93 0.36 10.15 3.24
CA LEU A 93 0.26 11.62 3.15
C LEU A 93 1.62 12.30 3.33
N ASP A 94 2.41 11.84 4.30
CA ASP A 94 3.76 12.36 4.52
C ASP A 94 4.69 12.09 3.34
N ALA A 95 4.60 10.90 2.73
CA ALA A 95 5.35 10.57 1.53
C ALA A 95 4.91 11.39 0.31
N PHE A 96 3.60 11.62 0.15
CA PHE A 96 3.04 12.50 -0.90
C PHE A 96 3.63 13.91 -0.79
N LYS A 97 3.61 14.49 0.42
CA LYS A 97 4.16 15.82 0.72
C LYS A 97 5.66 15.85 0.47
N ALA A 98 6.39 14.84 0.95
CA ALA A 98 7.83 14.77 0.79
C ALA A 98 8.24 14.78 -0.68
N LEU A 99 7.64 13.95 -1.53
CA LEU A 99 7.99 13.92 -2.96
C LEU A 99 7.62 15.23 -3.67
N SER A 100 6.44 15.76 -3.37
CA SER A 100 5.95 17.01 -3.97
C SER A 100 6.87 18.19 -3.63
N CYS A 101 7.28 18.31 -2.36
CA CYS A 101 8.09 19.45 -1.89
C CYS A 101 9.59 19.30 -2.15
N LYS A 102 10.12 18.08 -2.20
CA LYS A 102 11.57 17.85 -2.35
C LYS A 102 12.00 17.60 -3.78
N GLU A 103 11.15 16.91 -4.56
CA GLU A 103 11.49 16.49 -5.92
C GLU A 103 10.60 17.13 -7.00
N GLY A 104 9.56 17.89 -6.61
CA GLY A 104 8.65 18.54 -7.55
C GLY A 104 7.75 17.59 -8.34
N ILE A 105 7.58 16.36 -7.83
CA ILE A 105 6.72 15.33 -8.44
C ILE A 105 5.52 15.14 -7.52
N ILE A 106 4.31 15.24 -8.07
CA ILE A 106 3.05 15.01 -7.34
C ILE A 106 2.63 13.54 -7.55
N PRO A 107 2.87 12.64 -6.60
CA PRO A 107 2.55 11.22 -6.75
C PRO A 107 1.06 10.95 -6.50
N ALA A 108 0.50 9.92 -7.12
CA ALA A 108 -0.81 9.42 -6.71
C ALA A 108 -0.76 8.89 -5.26
N LEU A 109 -1.84 9.02 -4.49
CA LEU A 109 -1.88 8.50 -3.10
C LEU A 109 -1.62 6.98 -3.04
N GLU A 110 -2.00 6.24 -4.10
CA GLU A 110 -1.68 4.82 -4.26
C GLU A 110 -0.16 4.60 -4.26
N SER A 111 0.57 5.38 -5.08
CA SER A 111 2.02 5.29 -5.21
C SER A 111 2.74 5.79 -3.96
N SER A 112 2.15 6.74 -3.24
CA SER A 112 2.69 7.28 -2.00
C SER A 112 2.80 6.22 -0.90
N HIS A 113 1.97 5.18 -0.90
CA HIS A 113 2.13 4.04 0.02
C HIS A 113 3.45 3.30 -0.22
N ALA A 114 3.75 3.00 -1.48
CA ALA A 114 5.01 2.36 -1.85
C ALA A 114 6.22 3.24 -1.49
N LEU A 115 6.13 4.55 -1.76
CA LEU A 115 7.19 5.49 -1.40
C LEU A 115 7.38 5.60 0.12
N ALA A 116 6.30 5.67 0.89
CA ALA A 116 6.36 5.75 2.34
C ALA A 116 7.10 4.55 2.93
N HIS A 117 6.85 3.35 2.42
CA HIS A 117 7.59 2.16 2.86
C HIS A 117 9.08 2.25 2.52
N ALA A 118 9.44 2.67 1.30
CA ALA A 118 10.85 2.86 0.93
C ALA A 118 11.55 3.88 1.83
N LEU A 119 10.89 5.00 2.14
CA LEU A 119 11.42 5.99 3.09
C LEU A 119 11.56 5.41 4.51
N LYS A 120 10.64 4.54 4.94
CA LYS A 120 10.72 3.83 6.22
C LYS A 120 11.93 2.91 6.27
N MET A 121 12.19 2.15 5.20
CA MET A 121 13.37 1.29 5.08
C MET A 121 14.68 2.09 5.19
N ILE A 122 14.79 3.17 4.42
CA ILE A 122 15.98 4.04 4.43
C ILE A 122 16.20 4.66 5.81
N LYS A 123 15.14 5.17 6.45
CA LYS A 123 15.24 5.78 7.79
C LYS A 123 15.58 4.79 8.88
N ALA A 124 15.14 3.53 8.76
CA ALA A 124 15.41 2.48 9.74
C ALA A 124 16.87 2.00 9.69
N GLU A 125 17.48 1.97 8.50
CA GLU A 125 18.86 1.52 8.29
C GLU A 125 19.65 2.54 7.44
N PRO A 126 19.92 3.77 7.92
CA PRO A 126 20.46 4.86 7.11
C PRO A 126 21.89 4.63 6.59
N GLU A 127 22.66 3.77 7.27
CA GLU A 127 24.04 3.43 6.90
C GLU A 127 24.13 2.19 5.99
N LYS A 128 22.99 1.54 5.71
CA LYS A 128 22.96 0.35 4.85
C LYS A 128 22.92 0.78 3.40
N GLU A 129 23.87 0.26 2.62
CA GLU A 129 23.83 0.41 1.17
C GLU A 129 22.63 -0.36 0.61
N GLN A 130 21.71 0.35 -0.03
CA GLN A 130 20.47 -0.18 -0.59
C GLN A 130 20.19 0.50 -1.94
N ILE A 131 19.83 -0.29 -2.95
CA ILE A 131 19.30 0.21 -4.21
C ILE A 131 17.82 -0.15 -4.25
N LEU A 132 16.96 0.86 -4.13
CA LEU A 132 15.51 0.70 -4.11
C LEU A 132 14.89 1.27 -5.39
N VAL A 133 13.95 0.52 -5.97
CA VAL A 133 13.12 0.98 -7.08
C VAL A 133 11.68 1.02 -6.61
N VAL A 134 11.10 2.22 -6.59
CA VAL A 134 9.68 2.42 -6.25
C VAL A 134 8.90 2.62 -7.54
N ASN A 135 7.85 1.83 -7.72
CA ASN A 135 6.94 2.03 -8.85
C ASN A 135 5.98 3.20 -8.56
N LEU A 136 6.23 4.36 -9.18
CA LEU A 136 5.29 5.48 -9.19
C LEU A 136 4.16 5.19 -10.18
N SER A 137 3.19 4.38 -9.73
CA SER A 137 2.09 3.84 -10.54
C SER A 137 1.19 4.92 -11.18
N GLY A 138 1.16 6.14 -10.67
CA GLY A 138 0.36 7.22 -11.24
C GLY A 138 0.72 8.61 -10.72
N ARG A 139 0.15 9.62 -11.39
CA ARG A 139 0.24 11.03 -11.00
C ARG A 139 -0.88 11.42 -10.03
N GLY A 140 -0.59 12.36 -9.13
CA GLY A 140 -1.48 12.75 -8.02
C GLY A 140 -2.42 13.90 -8.30
N ASP A 141 -2.56 14.37 -9.54
CA ASP A 141 -3.47 15.47 -9.89
C ASP A 141 -4.91 15.23 -9.40
N LYS A 142 -5.35 13.96 -9.44
CA LYS A 142 -6.68 13.53 -8.97
C LYS A 142 -6.85 13.65 -7.45
N ASP A 143 -5.75 13.60 -6.69
CA ASP A 143 -5.75 13.51 -5.24
C ASP A 143 -5.57 14.88 -4.56
N ILE A 144 -5.30 15.94 -5.32
CA ILE A 144 -4.98 17.28 -4.78
C ILE A 144 -6.09 17.80 -3.86
N PHE A 145 -7.36 17.63 -4.23
CA PHE A 145 -8.49 18.09 -3.41
C PHE A 145 -8.61 17.30 -2.11
N THR A 146 -8.49 15.97 -2.18
CA THR A 146 -8.47 15.09 -1.00
C THR A 146 -7.37 15.50 -0.03
N VAL A 147 -6.15 15.69 -0.53
CA VAL A 147 -5.01 16.10 0.29
C VAL A 147 -5.22 17.50 0.87
N HIS A 148 -5.66 18.46 0.04
CA HIS A 148 -5.94 19.83 0.50
C HIS A 148 -6.94 19.85 1.67
N ASP A 149 -8.06 19.15 1.53
CA ASP A 149 -9.11 19.17 2.55
C ASP A 149 -8.65 18.54 3.87
N ILE A 150 -7.83 17.48 3.80
CA ILE A 150 -7.25 16.85 4.98
C ILE A 150 -6.25 17.78 5.67
N LEU A 151 -5.33 18.40 4.92
CA LEU A 151 -4.33 19.30 5.49
C LEU A 151 -4.98 20.55 6.09
N LYS A 152 -6.02 21.07 5.44
CA LYS A 152 -6.82 22.19 5.97
C LYS A 152 -7.54 21.80 7.26
N ALA A 153 -8.13 20.60 7.33
CA ALA A 153 -8.77 20.11 8.55
C ALA A 153 -7.77 19.91 9.71
N ARG A 154 -6.50 19.60 9.39
CA ARG A 154 -5.39 19.52 10.36
C ARG A 154 -4.79 20.86 10.76
N GLY A 155 -5.16 21.95 10.08
CA GLY A 155 -4.58 23.28 10.30
C GLY A 155 -3.13 23.41 9.83
N GLU A 156 -2.70 22.57 8.88
CA GLU A 156 -1.37 22.63 8.29
C GLU A 156 -1.26 23.67 7.15
N ILE A 157 -2.42 24.07 6.61
CA ILE A 157 -2.59 25.12 5.59
C ILE A 157 -3.84 25.98 5.87
#